data_AF-A0A378XHP2-F1
#
_entry.id   AF-A0A378XHP2-F1
#
_cell.length_a   1.000
_cell.length_b   1.000
_cell.length_c   1.000
_cell.angle_alpha   90.00
_cell.angle_beta   90.00
_cell.angle_gamma   90.00
#
_symmetry.space_group_name_H-M   'P 1'
#
loop_
_entity.id
_entity.type
_entity.pdbx_description
1 polymer ?
#
loop_
_entity_poly.entity_id
_entity_poly.type
_entity_poly.pdbx_seq_one_letter_code
_entity_poly.pdbx_strand_id
1 'polypeptide(L)' 'MSFKKIFVGLAASALLVASGTASAQKTQFVSVLTGGQSGVYYPVGVAIAQNLADNIDNLRATAQVTKMRGKPRLLGRG' A
#
# COMPACT_ATOMS: atom_id res chain seq x y z
N MET A 1 54.23 5.54 3.18
CA MET A 1 52.86 5.95 2.81
C MET A 1 51.90 4.89 3.35
N SER A 2 50.99 5.29 4.23
CA SER A 2 50.38 4.42 5.25
C SER A 2 49.40 3.36 4.72
N PHE A 3 49.87 2.13 4.54
CA PHE A 3 49.06 0.93 4.22
C PHE A 3 47.86 0.73 5.17
N LYS A 4 48.06 1.10 6.45
CA LYS A 4 47.02 1.07 7.49
C LYS A 4 45.82 1.98 7.18
N LYS A 5 46.04 3.12 6.50
CA LYS A 5 44.96 4.07 6.12
C LYS A 5 44.11 3.53 4.97
N ILE A 6 44.71 2.78 4.05
CA ILE A 6 44.01 2.11 2.95
C ILE A 6 43.11 1.00 3.50
N PHE A 7 43.62 0.21 4.44
CA PHE A 7 42.85 -0.88 5.05
C PHE A 7 41.67 -0.37 5.89
N VAL A 8 41.87 0.72 6.65
CA VAL A 8 40.79 1.38 7.41
C VAL A 8 39.75 1.99 6.47
N GLY A 9 40.17 2.58 5.35
CA GLY A 9 39.26 3.12 4.33
C GLY A 9 38.39 2.04 3.67
N LEU A 10 38.97 0.88 3.38
CA LEU A 10 38.24 -0.25 2.77
C LEU A 10 37.26 -0.92 3.76
N ALA A 11 37.63 -1.02 5.04
CA ALA A 11 36.73 -1.54 6.07
C ALA A 11 35.54 -0.60 6.31
N ALA A 12 35.77 0.72 6.30
CA ALA A 12 34.71 1.71 6.47
C ALA A 12 33.71 1.71 5.30
N SER A 13 34.19 1.55 4.05
CA SER A 13 33.31 1.47 2.88
C SER A 13 32.49 0.18 2.84
N ALA A 14 33.06 -0.95 3.29
CA ALA A 14 32.34 -2.21 3.41
C ALA A 14 31.18 -2.16 4.41
N LEU A 15 31.35 -1.45 5.53
CA LEU A 15 30.30 -1.26 6.53
C LEU A 15 29.14 -0.39 6.01
N LEU A 16 29.43 0.62 5.18
CA LEU A 16 28.40 1.45 4.56
C LEU A 16 27.57 0.68 3.52
N VAL A 17 28.21 -0.19 2.74
CA VAL A 17 27.51 -1.09 1.79
C VAL A 17 26.66 -2.11 2.54
N ALA A 18 27.16 -2.67 3.64
CA ALA A 18 26.40 -3.61 4.48
C ALA A 18 25.21 -2.97 5.20
N SER A 19 25.31 -1.66 5.52
CA SER A 19 24.22 -0.90 6.18
C SER A 19 23.12 -0.43 5.21
N GLY A 20 23.30 -0.62 3.89
CA GLY A 20 22.41 -0.11 2.84
C GLY A 20 21.06 -0.82 2.70
N THR A 21 20.73 -1.77 3.57
CA THR A 21 19.44 -2.49 3.57
C THR A 21 18.67 -2.26 4.87
N ALA A 22 18.69 -1.03 5.40
CA ALA A 22 17.58 -0.59 6.23
C ALA A 22 16.32 -0.64 5.36
N SER A 23 15.62 -1.78 5.40
CA SER A 23 14.30 -1.97 4.77
C SER A 23 13.37 -0.96 5.42
N ALA A 24 13.29 0.24 4.83
CA ALA A 24 12.26 1.20 5.16
C ALA A 24 10.95 0.47 4.91
N GLN A 25 10.27 0.09 5.99
CA GLN A 25 9.05 -0.72 5.93
C GLN A 25 8.04 0.05 5.07
N LYS A 26 7.96 -0.33 3.80
CA LYS A 26 7.23 0.45 2.80
C LYS A 26 5.76 0.30 3.12
N THR A 27 5.11 1.39 3.54
CA THR A 27 3.67 1.36 3.78
C THR A 27 2.95 0.93 2.51
N GLN A 28 2.23 -0.19 2.57
CA GLN A 28 1.47 -0.73 1.45
C GLN A 28 0.06 -0.15 1.48
N PHE A 29 -0.38 0.40 0.35
CA PHE A 29 -1.71 1.01 0.21
C PHE A 29 -2.63 0.08 -0.57
N VAL A 30 -3.76 -0.31 0.01
CA VAL A 30 -4.76 -1.21 -0.59
C VAL A 30 -6.12 -0.54 -0.65
N SER A 31 -6.78 -0.58 -1.81
CA SER A 31 -8.15 -0.10 -1.98
C SER A 31 -9.10 -1.28 -2.18
N VAL A 32 -10.09 -1.40 -1.31
CA VAL A 32 -11.14 -2.41 -1.42
C VAL A 32 -12.31 -1.80 -2.20
N LEU A 33 -12.52 -2.26 -3.43
CA LEU A 33 -13.66 -1.83 -4.24
C LEU A 33 -14.94 -2.51 -3.73
N THR A 34 -15.91 -1.68 -3.33
CA THR A 34 -17.20 -2.16 -2.84
C THR A 34 -18.28 -1.96 -3.89
N GLY A 35 -19.25 -1.08 -3.61
CA GLY A 35 -20.29 -0.65 -4.54
C GLY A 35 -20.76 0.74 -4.15
N GLY A 36 -22.04 1.04 -4.35
CA GLY A 36 -22.65 2.25 -3.82
C GLY A 36 -22.62 2.28 -2.29
N GLN A 37 -22.54 3.48 -1.69
CA GLN A 37 -22.46 3.67 -0.23
C GLN A 37 -23.69 3.09 0.50
N SER A 38 -24.85 3.07 -0.16
CA SER A 38 -26.09 2.47 0.35
C SER A 38 -26.19 0.96 0.11
N GLY A 39 -25.23 0.35 -0.59
CA GLY A 39 -25.24 -1.09 -0.89
C GLY A 39 -24.66 -1.92 0.24
N VAL A 40 -25.05 -3.20 0.30
CA VAL A 40 -24.59 -4.16 1.32
C VAL A 40 -23.08 -4.39 1.26
N TYR A 41 -22.47 -4.21 0.09
CA TYR A 41 -21.02 -4.38 -0.09
C TYR A 41 -20.18 -3.29 0.57
N TYR A 42 -20.75 -2.13 0.87
CA TYR A 42 -20.02 -1.05 1.53
C TYR A 42 -19.58 -1.41 2.96
N PRO A 43 -20.48 -1.77 3.90
CA PRO A 43 -20.07 -2.17 5.24
C PRO A 43 -19.16 -3.41 5.25
N VAL A 44 -19.38 -4.34 4.31
CA VAL A 44 -18.52 -5.53 4.15
C VAL A 44 -17.10 -5.14 3.76
N GLY A 45 -16.91 -4.27 2.75
CA GLY A 45 -15.57 -3.84 2.36
C GLY A 45 -14.88 -2.93 3.37
N VAL A 46 -15.65 -2.19 4.18
CA VAL A 46 -15.10 -1.46 5.35
C VAL A 46 -14.54 -2.44 6.38
N ALA A 47 -15.25 -3.50 6.71
CA ALA A 47 -14.77 -4.52 7.63
C ALA A 47 -13.50 -5.23 7.11
N ILE A 48 -13.45 -5.54 5.81
CA ILE A 48 -12.27 -6.11 5.16
C ILE A 48 -11.08 -5.15 5.21
N ALA A 49 -11.30 -3.86 4.91
CA ALA A 49 -10.25 -2.85 4.96
C ALA A 49 -9.70 -2.67 6.38
N GLN A 50 -10.57 -2.64 7.40
CA GLN A 50 -10.15 -2.55 8.80
C GLN A 50 -9.35 -3.78 9.21
N ASN A 51 -9.86 -4.98 8.93
CA ASN A 51 -9.14 -6.22 9.25
C ASN A 51 -7.76 -6.30 8.58
N LEU A 52 -7.65 -5.85 7.32
CA LEU A 52 -6.38 -5.82 6.60
C LEU A 52 -5.39 -4.83 7.24
N ALA A 53 -5.86 -3.66 7.68
CA ALA A 53 -5.02 -2.68 8.36
C ALA A 53 -4.60 -3.12 9.77
N ASP A 54 -5.45 -3.86 10.48
CA ASP A 54 -5.19 -4.30 11.86
C ASP A 54 -4.25 -5.52 11.92
N ASN A 55 -4.27 -6.39 10.91
CA ASN A 55 -3.52 -7.65 10.91
C ASN A 55 -2.24 -7.61 10.07
N ILE A 56 -2.02 -6.56 9.28
CA ILE A 56 -0.83 -6.44 8.42
C ILE A 56 -0.06 -5.17 8.79
N ASP A 57 1.12 -5.35 9.37
CA ASP A 57 2.03 -4.26 9.68
C ASP A 57 2.36 -3.45 8.43
N ASN A 58 2.34 -2.12 8.59
CA ASN A 58 2.59 -1.15 7.51
C ASN A 58 1.60 -1.24 6.36
N LEU A 59 0.37 -1.69 6.60
CA LEU A 59 -0.67 -1.67 5.58
C LEU A 59 -1.76 -0.64 5.90
N ARG A 60 -2.03 0.21 4.91
CA ARG A 60 -3.12 1.19 4.89
C ARG A 60 -4.17 0.72 3.90
N ALA A 61 -5.30 0.26 4.43
CA ALA A 61 -6.43 -0.16 3.61
C ALA A 61 -7.60 0.82 3.70
N THR A 62 -8.27 1.05 2.57
CA THR A 62 -9.43 1.96 2.46
C THR A 62 -10.54 1.29 1.67
N ALA A 63 -11.78 1.41 2.13
CA ALA A 63 -12.96 1.02 1.35
C ALA A 63 -13.35 2.15 0.38
N GLN A 64 -13.45 1.83 -0.91
CA GLN A 64 -13.81 2.80 -1.94
C GLN A 64 -15.25 2.59 -2.42
N VAL A 65 -16.00 3.69 -2.41
CA VAL A 65 -17.36 3.76 -2.96
C VAL A 65 -17.27 4.11 -4.44
N THR A 66 -17.89 3.30 -5.28
CA THR A 66 -18.06 3.60 -6.70
C THR A 66 -19.45 4.14 -6.96
N LYS A 67 -19.52 5.32 -7.59
CA LYS A 67 -20.77 5.84 -8.14
C LYS A 67 -21.12 5.01 -9.38
N MET A 68 -21.91 3.95 -9.23
CA MET A 68 -22.55 3.31 -10.37
C MET A 68 -23.46 4.35 -11.02
N ARG A 69 -22.98 5.02 -12.07
CA ARG A 69 -23.82 5.81 -12.96
C ARG A 69 -24.69 4.85 -13.75
N GLY A 70 -25.71 4.29 -13.11
CA GLY A 70 -26.84 3.70 -13.79
C GLY A 70 -27.53 4.81 -14.57
N LYS A 71 -27.17 5.00 -15.84
CA LYS A 71 -28.20 5.34 -16.82
C LYS A 71 -28.89 4.02 -17.12
N PRO A 72 -30.17 3.82 -16.76
CA PRO A 72 -31.01 2.98 -17.59
C PRO A 72 -31.11 3.76 -18.91
N ARG A 73 -30.19 3.52 -19.86
CA ARG A 73 -30.42 3.94 -21.25
C ARG A 73 -31.41 2.94 -21.83
N LEU A 74 -32.62 2.96 -21.27
CA LEU A 74 -33.75 2.35 -21.94
C LEU A 74 -33.99 3.23 -23.14
N LEU A 75 -33.74 2.58 -24.27
CA LEU A 75 -34.04 2.98 -25.61
C LEU A 75 -35.53 3.34 -25.70
N GLY A 76 -35.86 4.58 -25.34
CA GLY A 76 -37.13 5.21 -25.69
C GLY A 76 -37.15 5.44 -27.19
N ARG A 77 -37.36 4.35 -27.94
CA ARG A 77 -38.06 4.39 -29.22
C ARG A 77 -39.51 4.76 -28.88
N GLY A 78 -39.88 5.94 -29.30
CA GLY A 78 -41.21 6.53 -29.25
C GLY A 78 -41.12 7.84 -29.99
#